data_AF-A0A833AN16-F1
#
_entry.id   AF-A0A833AN16-F1
#
_cell.length_a   1.000
_cell.length_b   1.000
_cell.length_c   1.000
_cell.angle_alpha   90.00
_cell.angle_beta   90.00
_cell.angle_gamma   90.00
#
_symmetry.space_group_name_H-M   'P 1'
#
loop_
_entity.id
_entity.type
_entity.pdbx_description
1 polymer ?
#
loop_
_entity_poly.entity_id
_entity_poly.type
_entity_poly.pdbx_seq_one_letter_code
_entity_poly.pdbx_strand_id
1 'polypeptide(L)'
;MKTCFFHLTLIFHIHLLFAQAQPDQSKIDVLSRVNSGQASLSASAWDIGHVNNCFDGDTTTLMRSANINPAFVQIAFTEKQSVNTSRVFLGQPGFPGIDRNTWWLECADTQYDLSSKAGTYRLIVPSRTDVSGTWDEALFSTVTAKIWKFTIERTVGDDYVHIPELELWTDGVPQNKFLIILSNPINETGILTNSLEAYQNDLANEGWYSTITTVNKHPDPTTDFYCPTEVELKFVTQYFYDLGYQGFVIIGSSKDIPTALWRHHTKREVDNPTDLYYADVDAWVDIDGNGIYETWDSKLVNGVWEADKTKPANPGNTEFNPEFFFGRIDAGPLCSSTEEEANKVNFYLNKIHDYRINGSPLSEEAQRSALFFRADEYAPNVWDDTYKEYMPGIVCNHGIMTGDVNSLKSELQKGHIFASIATHSGYTSHAMHAWINAKRQLDGFSLDDIRATNPKVHYWVLFACSAARFTEVNFGATYLFETDYAFNVSGSTGLWGVLLDPVCGRELNKGTPVGIVLRDFITRYA
;
A
#
# COMPACT_ATOMS: atom_id res chain seq x y z
N MET A 1 -15.67 25.34 0.51
CA MET A 1 -14.40 24.62 0.72
C MET A 1 -13.99 24.08 -0.64
N LYS A 2 -12.76 24.33 -1.07
CA LYS A 2 -12.23 23.88 -2.38
C LYS A 2 -11.17 22.82 -2.10
N THR A 3 -11.32 21.69 -2.77
CA THR A 3 -10.55 20.44 -2.69
C THR A 3 -9.10 20.59 -3.18
N CYS A 4 -8.15 19.82 -2.63
CA CYS A 4 -6.73 19.78 -3.03
C CYS A 4 -6.13 18.36 -2.92
N PHE A 5 -5.04 18.12 -3.67
CA PHE A 5 -4.43 16.83 -4.04
C PHE A 5 -3.00 16.65 -3.46
N PHE A 6 -2.55 15.41 -3.14
CA PHE A 6 -1.36 15.12 -2.27
C PHE A 6 -0.55 13.84 -2.63
N HIS A 7 0.61 13.59 -1.96
CA HIS A 7 1.52 12.38 -2.02
C HIS A 7 2.03 11.94 -0.65
N LEU A 8 2.28 10.62 -0.41
CA LEU A 8 2.90 10.10 0.85
C LEU A 8 3.22 8.57 1.09
N THR A 9 4.30 8.22 1.83
CA THR A 9 4.59 6.81 2.28
C THR A 9 5.08 6.69 3.76
N LEU A 10 4.50 5.81 4.64
CA LEU A 10 5.12 5.09 5.82
C LEU A 10 4.11 4.22 6.68
N ILE A 11 4.58 3.22 7.47
CA ILE A 11 3.91 2.29 8.45
C ILE A 11 4.51 2.35 9.89
N PHE A 12 3.76 1.92 10.96
CA PHE A 12 4.17 1.78 12.38
C PHE A 12 3.76 0.40 12.98
N HIS A 13 4.47 -0.13 14.00
CA HIS A 13 4.15 -1.37 14.73
C HIS A 13 4.20 -1.25 16.28
N ILE A 14 3.36 -2.04 16.96
CA ILE A 14 3.24 -2.21 18.43
C ILE A 14 4.06 -3.44 18.88
N HIS A 15 4.62 -3.42 20.10
CA HIS A 15 5.37 -4.51 20.75
C HIS A 15 4.82 -5.93 20.51
N LEU A 16 5.62 -6.86 19.97
CA LEU A 16 5.41 -8.30 20.16
C LEU A 16 6.71 -9.12 20.03
N LEU A 17 6.83 -10.15 20.88
CA LEU A 17 7.87 -11.16 20.88
C LEU A 17 7.97 -11.88 19.52
N PHE A 18 9.20 -12.13 19.05
CA PHE A 18 9.50 -12.87 17.82
C PHE A 18 8.95 -14.31 17.86
N ALA A 19 7.71 -14.50 17.42
CA ALA A 19 7.29 -15.71 16.76
C ALA A 19 7.50 -15.49 15.26
N GLN A 20 8.19 -16.40 14.56
CA GLN A 20 8.14 -16.43 13.10
C GLN A 20 6.67 -16.55 12.72
N ALA A 21 6.09 -15.49 12.17
CA ALA A 21 4.75 -15.55 11.60
C ALA A 21 4.78 -16.66 10.55
N GLN A 22 4.02 -17.73 10.80
CA GLN A 22 3.73 -18.68 9.73
C GLN A 22 3.00 -17.88 8.65
N PRO A 23 3.36 -18.02 7.36
CA PRO A 23 2.65 -17.34 6.30
C PRO A 23 1.15 -17.64 6.45
N ASP A 24 0.32 -16.59 6.46
CA ASP A 24 -1.13 -16.74 6.58
C ASP A 24 -1.62 -17.66 5.47
N GLN A 25 -2.06 -18.87 5.82
CA GLN A 25 -2.62 -19.78 4.84
C GLN A 25 -4.00 -19.28 4.43
N SER A 26 -4.29 -19.27 3.13
CA SER A 26 -5.62 -18.93 2.61
C SER A 26 -6.29 -20.16 1.99
N LYS A 27 -7.54 -20.43 2.39
CA LYS A 27 -8.40 -21.44 1.76
C LYS A 27 -8.71 -20.99 0.34
N ILE A 28 -8.49 -21.85 -0.64
CA ILE A 28 -8.97 -21.61 -1.99
C ILE A 28 -10.47 -21.84 -2.01
N ASP A 29 -11.24 -20.78 -2.29
CA ASP A 29 -12.69 -20.88 -2.47
C ASP A 29 -13.02 -21.55 -3.82
N VAL A 30 -13.03 -22.89 -3.81
CA VAL A 30 -13.28 -23.71 -4.99
C VAL A 30 -14.69 -23.47 -5.53
N LEU A 31 -15.70 -23.37 -4.66
CA LEU A 31 -17.09 -23.24 -5.07
C LEU A 31 -17.36 -21.87 -5.74
N SER A 32 -16.82 -20.78 -5.20
CA SER A 32 -16.86 -19.46 -5.84
C SER A 32 -16.22 -19.50 -7.23
N ARG A 33 -15.08 -20.18 -7.39
CA ARG A 33 -14.40 -20.34 -8.69
C ARG A 33 -15.19 -21.20 -9.68
N VAL A 34 -15.93 -22.20 -9.21
CA VAL A 34 -16.85 -22.96 -10.07
C VAL A 34 -17.99 -22.06 -10.55
N ASN A 35 -18.59 -21.29 -9.64
CA ASN A 35 -19.69 -20.38 -9.97
C ASN A 35 -19.28 -19.27 -10.94
N SER A 36 -18.01 -18.84 -10.93
CA SER A 36 -17.45 -17.85 -11.86
C SER A 36 -16.89 -18.44 -13.16
N GLY A 37 -16.94 -19.77 -13.35
CA GLY A 37 -16.40 -20.45 -14.53
C GLY A 37 -14.87 -20.55 -14.56
N GLN A 38 -14.19 -20.27 -13.45
CA GLN A 38 -12.74 -20.38 -13.27
C GLN A 38 -12.28 -21.78 -12.81
N ALA A 39 -13.23 -22.64 -12.45
CA ALA A 39 -12.99 -24.03 -12.13
C ALA A 39 -14.17 -24.90 -12.58
N SER A 40 -13.94 -26.20 -12.67
CA SER A 40 -14.97 -27.21 -12.86
C SER A 40 -14.73 -28.38 -11.92
N LEU A 41 -15.82 -29.04 -11.52
CA LEU A 41 -15.79 -30.22 -10.66
C LEU A 41 -16.21 -31.47 -11.43
N SER A 42 -15.56 -32.59 -11.14
CA SER A 42 -16.00 -33.92 -11.57
C SER A 42 -15.77 -34.92 -10.45
N ALA A 43 -16.53 -36.01 -10.43
CA ALA A 43 -16.45 -37.03 -9.39
C ALA A 43 -16.86 -38.40 -9.93
N SER A 44 -16.59 -39.45 -9.14
CA SER A 44 -17.27 -40.74 -9.32
C SER A 44 -18.79 -40.56 -9.25
N ALA A 45 -19.57 -41.43 -9.89
CA ALA A 45 -21.04 -41.37 -9.81
C ALA A 45 -21.51 -41.39 -8.34
N TRP A 46 -22.55 -40.61 -8.04
CA TRP A 46 -23.07 -40.40 -6.70
C TRP A 46 -24.59 -40.61 -6.66
N ASP A 47 -25.14 -40.97 -5.50
CA ASP A 47 -26.56 -41.23 -5.30
C ASP A 47 -27.22 -40.36 -4.22
N ILE A 48 -26.44 -39.76 -3.32
CA ILE A 48 -26.86 -38.77 -2.33
C ILE A 48 -25.98 -37.52 -2.42
N GLY A 49 -26.63 -36.35 -2.34
CA GLY A 49 -25.96 -35.05 -2.35
C GLY A 49 -25.46 -34.62 -3.73
N HIS A 50 -24.44 -33.77 -3.75
CA HIS A 50 -23.81 -33.25 -4.96
C HIS A 50 -22.31 -33.03 -4.74
N VAL A 51 -21.49 -33.06 -5.79
CA VAL A 51 -20.04 -32.79 -5.66
C VAL A 51 -19.71 -31.40 -5.09
N ASN A 52 -20.65 -30.45 -5.18
CA ASN A 52 -20.48 -29.10 -4.65
C ASN A 52 -20.47 -29.09 -3.11
N ASN A 53 -21.15 -30.06 -2.50
CA ASN A 53 -21.21 -30.22 -1.05
C ASN A 53 -19.83 -30.47 -0.45
N CYS A 54 -18.90 -31.05 -1.22
CA CYS A 54 -17.53 -31.26 -0.79
C CYS A 54 -16.72 -29.96 -0.59
N PHE A 55 -17.25 -28.79 -0.92
CA PHE A 55 -16.53 -27.51 -0.91
C PHE A 55 -17.39 -26.33 -0.41
N ASP A 56 -18.50 -26.60 0.26
CA ASP A 56 -19.43 -25.56 0.72
C ASP A 56 -19.11 -25.05 2.14
N GLY A 57 -18.15 -25.67 2.83
CA GLY A 57 -17.75 -25.31 4.18
C GLY A 57 -18.67 -25.88 5.26
N ASP A 58 -19.66 -26.71 4.91
CA ASP A 58 -20.61 -27.32 5.82
C ASP A 58 -20.37 -28.84 5.93
N THR A 59 -19.69 -29.25 7.01
CA THR A 59 -19.39 -30.66 7.29
C THR A 59 -20.62 -31.51 7.63
N THR A 60 -21.83 -30.92 7.65
CA THR A 60 -23.09 -31.64 7.84
C THR A 60 -23.74 -32.06 6.52
N THR A 61 -23.30 -31.52 5.39
CA THR A 61 -23.70 -31.98 4.06
C THR A 61 -22.67 -32.97 3.50
N LEU A 62 -22.98 -33.68 2.40
CA LEU A 62 -22.04 -34.66 1.82
C LEU A 62 -22.32 -34.98 0.35
N MET A 63 -21.30 -35.46 -0.34
CA MET A 63 -21.44 -36.32 -1.53
C MET A 63 -21.27 -37.79 -1.12
N ARG A 64 -22.17 -38.68 -1.57
CA ARG A 64 -22.02 -40.14 -1.40
C ARG A 64 -21.87 -40.84 -2.73
N SER A 65 -20.82 -41.64 -2.89
CA SER A 65 -20.65 -42.43 -4.13
C SER A 65 -21.75 -43.48 -4.31
N ALA A 66 -22.15 -43.75 -5.54
CA ALA A 66 -23.20 -44.72 -5.89
C ALA A 66 -22.64 -46.16 -5.93
N ASN A 67 -22.32 -46.71 -4.75
CA ASN A 67 -21.68 -48.03 -4.62
C ASN A 67 -20.37 -48.14 -5.42
N ILE A 68 -19.52 -47.10 -5.31
CA ILE A 68 -18.21 -47.01 -5.98
C ILE A 68 -17.16 -46.75 -4.90
N ASN A 69 -16.21 -47.68 -4.78
CA ASN A 69 -15.09 -47.61 -3.84
C ASN A 69 -13.82 -48.18 -4.51
N PRO A 70 -12.74 -47.42 -4.67
CA PRO A 70 -12.56 -46.02 -4.25
C PRO A 70 -13.38 -45.01 -5.08
N ALA A 71 -13.77 -43.91 -4.45
CA ALA A 71 -14.40 -42.76 -5.10
C ALA A 71 -13.38 -41.62 -5.29
N PHE A 72 -13.62 -40.74 -6.28
CA PHE A 72 -12.81 -39.54 -6.45
C PHE A 72 -13.64 -38.26 -6.55
N VAL A 73 -13.02 -37.15 -6.19
CA VAL A 73 -13.46 -35.78 -6.47
C VAL A 73 -12.29 -35.03 -7.09
N GLN A 74 -12.51 -34.39 -8.22
CA GLN A 74 -11.49 -33.70 -9.01
C GLN A 74 -11.91 -32.26 -9.28
N ILE A 75 -10.97 -31.35 -9.06
CA ILE A 75 -11.06 -29.93 -9.38
C ILE A 75 -10.17 -29.67 -10.60
N ALA A 76 -10.73 -29.01 -11.62
CA ALA A 76 -9.97 -28.55 -12.78
C ALA A 76 -10.11 -27.02 -12.91
N PHE A 77 -9.06 -26.29 -12.53
CA PHE A 77 -8.98 -24.84 -12.68
C PHE A 77 -8.63 -24.45 -14.11
N THR A 78 -9.14 -23.30 -14.57
CA THR A 78 -8.74 -22.71 -15.86
C THR A 78 -7.27 -22.30 -15.85
N GLU A 79 -6.82 -21.73 -14.72
CA GLU A 79 -5.43 -21.35 -14.45
C GLU A 79 -4.80 -22.15 -13.32
N LYS A 80 -3.48 -22.33 -13.37
CA LYS A 80 -2.75 -23.09 -12.35
C LYS A 80 -2.95 -22.45 -10.97
N GLN A 81 -3.17 -23.29 -9.95
CA GLN A 81 -3.26 -22.87 -8.56
C GLN A 81 -2.07 -23.42 -7.78
N SER A 82 -1.42 -22.54 -7.00
CA SER A 82 -0.43 -22.93 -6.00
C SER A 82 -1.16 -23.43 -4.76
N VAL A 83 -0.76 -24.59 -4.24
CA VAL A 83 -1.32 -25.22 -3.05
C VAL A 83 -0.15 -25.79 -2.25
N ASN A 84 -0.20 -25.67 -0.94
CA ASN A 84 0.80 -26.25 -0.04
C ASN A 84 0.18 -27.03 1.13
N THR A 85 -1.15 -26.98 1.25
CA THR A 85 -1.88 -27.64 2.33
C THR A 85 -3.20 -28.18 1.78
N SER A 86 -3.61 -29.36 2.25
CA SER A 86 -4.92 -29.92 1.97
C SER A 86 -5.54 -30.51 3.21
N ARG A 87 -6.86 -30.36 3.35
CA ARG A 87 -7.63 -30.90 4.48
C ARG A 87 -8.80 -31.71 3.96
N VAL A 88 -9.16 -32.79 4.67
CA VAL A 88 -10.33 -33.60 4.36
C VAL A 88 -11.13 -33.86 5.63
N PHE A 89 -12.46 -33.81 5.52
CA PHE A 89 -13.39 -34.27 6.54
C PHE A 89 -14.22 -35.40 5.92
N LEU A 90 -13.97 -36.64 6.36
CA LEU A 90 -14.51 -37.84 5.73
C LEU A 90 -15.43 -38.63 6.67
N GLY A 91 -16.30 -39.45 6.10
CA GLY A 91 -17.25 -40.29 6.84
C GLY A 91 -18.67 -39.70 6.91
N GLN A 92 -19.62 -40.50 7.35
CA GLN A 92 -21.03 -40.11 7.39
C GLN A 92 -21.28 -39.02 8.45
N PRO A 93 -21.84 -37.85 8.07
CA PRO A 93 -22.25 -36.82 9.02
C PRO A 93 -23.17 -37.36 10.11
N GLY A 94 -22.86 -37.04 11.36
CA GLY A 94 -23.57 -37.53 12.55
C GLY A 94 -23.21 -38.96 12.98
N PHE A 95 -22.45 -39.72 12.18
CA PHE A 95 -22.08 -41.11 12.48
C PHE A 95 -20.59 -41.38 12.21
N PRO A 96 -19.66 -40.73 12.93
CA PRO A 96 -18.23 -40.86 12.67
C PRO A 96 -17.66 -42.26 12.99
N GLY A 97 -18.37 -43.09 13.76
CA GLY A 97 -17.89 -44.39 14.20
C GLY A 97 -18.10 -45.55 13.22
N ILE A 98 -18.87 -45.36 12.14
CA ILE A 98 -19.25 -46.44 11.21
C ILE A 98 -18.37 -46.48 9.96
N ASP A 99 -17.58 -45.44 9.72
CA ASP A 99 -16.74 -45.31 8.55
C ASP A 99 -15.27 -45.26 8.97
N ARG A 100 -14.41 -45.82 8.12
CA ARG A 100 -12.98 -45.51 8.12
C ARG A 100 -12.55 -45.36 6.68
N ASN A 101 -11.72 -44.37 6.42
CA ASN A 101 -11.33 -44.01 5.07
C ASN A 101 -9.81 -43.91 4.95
N THR A 102 -9.33 -44.25 3.76
CA THR A 102 -8.00 -43.94 3.26
C THR A 102 -8.14 -42.87 2.19
N TRP A 103 -7.26 -41.88 2.15
CA TRP A 103 -7.27 -40.89 1.08
C TRP A 103 -5.86 -40.54 0.61
N TRP A 104 -5.77 -40.01 -0.61
CA TRP A 104 -4.55 -39.46 -1.18
C TRP A 104 -4.90 -38.33 -2.17
N LEU A 105 -3.90 -37.50 -2.48
CA LEU A 105 -4.04 -36.34 -3.37
C LEU A 105 -3.03 -36.40 -4.50
N GLU A 106 -3.52 -36.33 -5.73
CA GLU A 106 -2.72 -36.29 -6.96
C GLU A 106 -2.99 -34.96 -7.70
N CYS A 107 -2.02 -34.48 -8.48
CA CYS A 107 -2.22 -33.32 -9.35
C CYS A 107 -1.53 -33.48 -10.71
N ALA A 108 -1.97 -32.70 -11.70
CA ALA A 108 -1.31 -32.53 -13.00
C ALA A 108 -1.79 -31.24 -13.69
N ASP A 109 -1.14 -30.85 -14.79
CA ASP A 109 -1.58 -29.73 -15.62
C ASP A 109 -2.63 -30.13 -16.68
N THR A 110 -2.73 -31.42 -17.01
CA THR A 110 -3.68 -31.94 -18.01
C THR A 110 -4.34 -33.24 -17.55
N GLN A 111 -5.54 -33.53 -18.07
CA GLN A 111 -6.25 -34.78 -17.77
C GLN A 111 -5.48 -36.01 -18.28
N TYR A 112 -4.75 -35.86 -19.40
CA TYR A 112 -3.92 -36.92 -19.97
C TYR A 112 -2.76 -37.28 -19.03
N ASP A 113 -2.03 -36.29 -18.53
CA ASP A 113 -0.92 -36.50 -17.58
C ASP A 113 -1.43 -37.17 -16.30
N LEU A 114 -2.56 -36.70 -15.76
CA LEU A 114 -3.17 -37.26 -14.55
C LEU A 114 -3.57 -38.74 -14.73
N SER A 115 -4.19 -39.08 -15.87
CA SER A 115 -4.70 -40.43 -16.13
C SER A 115 -3.61 -41.42 -16.55
N SER A 116 -2.61 -40.97 -17.32
CA SER A 116 -1.47 -41.79 -17.72
C SER A 116 -0.37 -41.87 -16.65
N LYS A 117 -0.47 -41.05 -15.60
CA LYS A 117 0.54 -40.85 -14.55
C LYS A 117 1.91 -40.48 -15.14
N ALA A 118 1.91 -39.57 -16.12
CA ALA A 118 3.09 -39.13 -16.85
C ALA A 118 3.17 -37.60 -16.91
N GLY A 119 4.27 -37.08 -17.47
CA GLY A 119 4.43 -35.65 -17.71
C GLY A 119 4.43 -34.83 -16.42
N THR A 120 3.41 -33.97 -16.26
CA THR A 120 3.26 -33.08 -15.11
C THR A 120 2.63 -33.73 -13.87
N TYR A 121 2.26 -35.01 -13.96
CA TYR A 121 1.68 -35.76 -12.85
C TYR A 121 2.58 -35.77 -11.61
N ARG A 122 1.96 -35.57 -10.44
CA ARG A 122 2.59 -35.73 -9.12
C ARG A 122 1.60 -36.35 -8.13
N LEU A 123 2.09 -37.28 -7.30
CA LEU A 123 1.42 -37.68 -6.08
C LEU A 123 1.87 -36.73 -4.97
N ILE A 124 0.95 -35.96 -4.41
CA ILE A 124 1.23 -34.87 -3.46
C ILE A 124 1.12 -35.35 -2.03
N VAL A 125 0.00 -35.99 -1.70
CA VAL A 125 -0.23 -36.62 -0.40
C VAL A 125 -0.29 -38.12 -0.64
N PRO A 126 0.70 -38.92 -0.18
CA PRO A 126 0.60 -40.36 -0.17
C PRO A 126 -0.59 -40.84 0.67
N SER A 127 -0.97 -42.11 0.56
CA SER A 127 -2.12 -42.67 1.30
C SER A 127 -2.04 -42.40 2.81
N ARG A 128 -3.11 -41.80 3.34
CA ARG A 128 -3.34 -41.59 4.78
C ARG A 128 -4.59 -42.35 5.18
N THR A 129 -4.54 -43.12 6.26
CA THR A 129 -5.54 -44.13 6.64
C THR A 129 -6.29 -43.75 7.90
N ASP A 130 -7.37 -44.48 8.21
CA ASP A 130 -8.16 -44.37 9.44
C ASP A 130 -8.80 -42.98 9.67
N VAL A 131 -9.10 -42.22 8.60
CA VAL A 131 -9.78 -40.92 8.70
C VAL A 131 -11.29 -41.13 8.82
N SER A 132 -11.89 -40.56 9.87
CA SER A 132 -13.35 -40.55 10.05
C SER A 132 -13.84 -39.49 11.03
N GLY A 133 -14.80 -38.66 10.61
CA GLY A 133 -15.53 -37.75 11.50
C GLY A 133 -14.72 -36.58 12.06
N THR A 134 -13.48 -36.44 11.63
CA THR A 134 -12.54 -35.40 12.05
C THR A 134 -11.75 -34.92 10.84
N TRP A 135 -11.27 -33.68 10.92
CA TRP A 135 -10.34 -33.15 9.93
C TRP A 135 -9.02 -33.92 9.97
N ASP A 136 -8.58 -34.36 8.80
CA ASP A 136 -7.20 -34.79 8.57
C ASP A 136 -6.51 -33.78 7.64
N GLU A 137 -5.28 -33.41 7.99
CA GLU A 137 -4.52 -32.36 7.32
C GLU A 137 -3.17 -32.90 6.83
N ALA A 138 -2.78 -32.45 5.63
CA ALA A 138 -1.47 -32.71 5.06
C ALA A 138 -0.83 -31.40 4.59
N LEU A 139 0.33 -31.09 5.16
CA LEU A 139 1.22 -30.02 4.75
C LEU A 139 2.27 -30.57 3.77
N PHE A 140 2.57 -29.83 2.70
CA PHE A 140 3.57 -30.20 1.69
C PHE A 140 4.22 -28.96 1.08
N SER A 141 5.32 -29.13 0.34
CA SER A 141 5.94 -28.00 -0.37
C SER A 141 4.99 -27.45 -1.43
N THR A 142 4.95 -26.13 -1.63
CA THR A 142 4.04 -25.48 -2.58
C THR A 142 4.15 -26.09 -3.97
N VAL A 143 3.03 -26.59 -4.49
CA VAL A 143 2.89 -27.17 -5.82
C VAL A 143 1.85 -26.38 -6.61
N THR A 144 2.20 -26.06 -7.85
CA THR A 144 1.36 -25.30 -8.78
C THR A 144 0.86 -26.21 -9.90
N ALA A 145 -0.46 -26.42 -9.98
CA ALA A 145 -1.08 -27.31 -10.98
C ALA A 145 -2.50 -26.86 -11.36
N LYS A 146 -3.01 -27.29 -12.53
CA LYS A 146 -4.40 -27.01 -12.96
C LYS A 146 -5.42 -28.00 -12.41
N ILE A 147 -5.06 -29.28 -12.29
CA ILE A 147 -5.97 -30.35 -11.89
C ILE A 147 -5.51 -30.95 -10.57
N TRP A 148 -6.45 -31.06 -9.62
CA TRP A 148 -6.26 -31.64 -8.30
C TRP A 148 -7.30 -32.73 -8.08
N LYS A 149 -6.88 -33.93 -7.69
CA LYS A 149 -7.75 -35.09 -7.53
C LYS A 149 -7.57 -35.73 -6.16
N PHE A 150 -8.62 -35.63 -5.35
CA PHE A 150 -8.76 -36.42 -4.14
C PHE A 150 -9.30 -37.79 -4.52
N THR A 151 -8.65 -38.85 -4.06
CA THR A 151 -9.20 -40.20 -4.13
C THR A 151 -9.37 -40.72 -2.72
N ILE A 152 -10.56 -41.24 -2.42
CA ILE A 152 -10.98 -41.69 -1.10
C ILE A 152 -11.46 -43.13 -1.23
N GLU A 153 -10.88 -44.02 -0.44
CA GLU A 153 -11.25 -45.42 -0.30
C GLU A 153 -11.87 -45.64 1.08
N ARG A 154 -13.09 -46.16 1.13
CA ARG A 154 -13.69 -46.56 2.40
C ARG A 154 -13.19 -47.95 2.77
N THR A 155 -12.57 -48.09 3.94
CA THR A 155 -11.93 -49.33 4.39
C THR A 155 -12.76 -50.11 5.39
N VAL A 156 -13.78 -49.48 6.01
CA VAL A 156 -14.77 -50.11 6.89
C VAL A 156 -16.16 -49.66 6.49
N GLY A 157 -17.06 -50.64 6.29
CA GLY A 157 -18.45 -50.42 5.90
C GLY A 157 -18.81 -51.08 4.58
N ASP A 158 -19.73 -50.45 3.84
CA ASP A 158 -20.10 -50.81 2.47
C ASP A 158 -19.31 -49.99 1.42
N ASP A 159 -19.64 -50.15 0.14
CA ASP A 159 -18.95 -49.49 -0.98
C ASP A 159 -19.42 -48.04 -1.25
N TYR A 160 -20.14 -47.43 -0.32
CA TYR A 160 -20.60 -46.04 -0.43
C TYR A 160 -19.64 -45.11 0.31
N VAL A 161 -18.83 -44.35 -0.42
CA VAL A 161 -17.86 -43.42 0.17
C VAL A 161 -18.56 -42.10 0.50
N HIS A 162 -18.49 -41.67 1.77
CA HIS A 162 -19.07 -40.41 2.24
C HIS A 162 -18.01 -39.31 2.31
N ILE A 163 -18.20 -38.24 1.54
CA ILE A 163 -17.27 -37.11 1.43
C ILE A 163 -18.01 -35.82 1.81
N PRO A 164 -18.00 -35.43 3.10
CA PRO A 164 -18.54 -34.16 3.55
C PRO A 164 -17.80 -32.93 3.02
N GLU A 165 -16.49 -32.81 3.26
CA GLU A 165 -15.76 -31.57 2.93
C GLU A 165 -14.29 -31.86 2.57
N LEU A 166 -13.78 -31.11 1.60
CA LEU A 166 -12.42 -31.13 1.08
C LEU A 166 -11.91 -29.68 0.97
N GLU A 167 -10.65 -29.44 1.30
CA GLU A 167 -10.04 -28.11 1.20
C GLU A 167 -8.67 -28.17 0.55
N LEU A 168 -8.38 -27.17 -0.29
CA LEU A 168 -7.04 -26.83 -0.74
C LEU A 168 -6.69 -25.46 -0.18
N TRP A 169 -5.48 -25.34 0.34
CA TRP A 169 -4.95 -24.15 0.95
C TRP A 169 -3.62 -23.80 0.30
N THR A 170 -3.38 -22.51 0.19
CA THR A 170 -2.14 -21.96 -0.34
C THR A 170 -1.50 -21.09 0.72
N ASP A 171 -0.17 -20.98 0.72
CA ASP A 171 0.48 -19.82 1.35
C ASP A 171 -0.25 -18.60 0.80
N GLY A 172 -0.89 -17.82 1.67
CA GLY A 172 -1.79 -16.76 1.27
C GLY A 172 -1.18 -15.97 0.13
N VAL A 173 -1.96 -15.69 -0.91
CA VAL A 173 -1.61 -14.53 -1.74
C VAL A 173 -1.48 -13.40 -0.72
N PRO A 174 -0.29 -12.78 -0.57
CA PRO A 174 -0.11 -11.78 0.45
C PRO A 174 -1.23 -10.78 0.29
N GLN A 175 -2.09 -10.65 1.30
CA GLN A 175 -3.30 -9.85 1.14
C GLN A 175 -2.92 -8.40 0.82
N ASN A 176 -1.75 -7.98 1.29
CA ASN A 176 -1.23 -6.64 1.15
C ASN A 176 0.00 -6.67 0.23
N LYS A 177 -0.19 -6.32 -1.05
CA LYS A 177 0.90 -6.17 -2.02
C LYS A 177 1.30 -4.71 -2.16
N PHE A 178 2.60 -4.44 -2.19
CA PHE A 178 3.17 -3.09 -2.24
C PHE A 178 4.24 -2.97 -3.32
N LEU A 179 4.17 -1.93 -4.15
CA LEU A 179 5.10 -1.73 -5.26
C LEU A 179 6.20 -0.73 -4.88
N ILE A 180 7.45 -1.07 -5.13
CA ILE A 180 8.58 -0.15 -5.01
C ILE A 180 9.05 0.16 -6.44
N ILE A 181 8.81 1.39 -6.88
CA ILE A 181 9.25 1.91 -8.18
C ILE A 181 10.60 2.58 -7.96
N LEU A 182 11.68 2.01 -8.47
CA LEU A 182 13.05 2.46 -8.22
C LEU A 182 13.68 3.07 -9.47
N SER A 183 14.28 4.25 -9.35
CA SER A 183 15.12 4.84 -10.40
C SER A 183 16.26 3.89 -10.76
N ASN A 184 16.34 3.47 -12.03
CA ASN A 184 17.40 2.58 -12.50
C ASN A 184 18.80 3.18 -12.28
N PRO A 185 19.07 4.46 -12.61
CA PRO A 185 20.37 5.07 -12.31
C PRO A 185 20.76 5.02 -10.83
N ILE A 186 19.81 5.16 -9.90
CA ILE A 186 20.08 5.02 -8.46
C ILE A 186 20.39 3.56 -8.11
N ASN A 187 19.61 2.61 -8.65
CA ASN A 187 19.83 1.18 -8.46
C ASN A 187 21.23 0.73 -8.92
N GLU A 188 21.67 1.20 -10.09
CA GLU A 188 22.97 0.86 -10.67
C GLU A 188 24.18 1.33 -9.85
N THR A 189 23.99 2.28 -8.92
CA THR A 189 25.06 2.64 -7.98
C THR A 189 25.44 1.50 -7.03
N GLY A 190 24.53 0.55 -6.80
CA GLY A 190 24.67 -0.55 -5.84
C GLY A 190 24.60 -0.13 -4.36
N ILE A 191 24.54 1.18 -4.06
CA ILE A 191 24.55 1.73 -2.70
C ILE A 191 23.31 1.31 -1.91
N LEU A 192 22.17 1.16 -2.59
CA LEU A 192 20.89 0.83 -1.97
C LEU A 192 20.66 -0.67 -1.72
N THR A 193 21.55 -1.56 -2.20
CA THR A 193 21.30 -3.01 -2.20
C THR A 193 20.86 -3.53 -0.83
N ASN A 194 21.65 -3.26 0.21
CA ASN A 194 21.36 -3.76 1.55
C ASN A 194 20.16 -3.06 2.21
N SER A 195 19.98 -1.75 1.98
CA SER A 195 18.90 -0.99 2.59
C SER A 195 17.55 -1.24 1.93
N LEU A 196 17.51 -1.58 0.63
CA LEU A 196 16.33 -2.06 -0.05
C LEU A 196 15.95 -3.47 0.41
N GLU A 197 16.92 -4.38 0.56
CA GLU A 197 16.65 -5.71 1.13
C GLU A 197 16.07 -5.59 2.55
N ALA A 198 16.68 -4.74 3.39
CA ALA A 198 16.15 -4.43 4.72
C ALA A 198 14.73 -3.85 4.65
N TYR A 199 14.48 -2.89 3.74
CA TYR A 199 13.16 -2.30 3.56
C TYR A 199 12.09 -3.31 3.11
N GLN A 200 12.43 -4.25 2.22
CA GLN A 200 11.53 -5.33 1.81
C GLN A 200 11.24 -6.31 2.95
N ASN A 201 12.26 -6.66 3.74
CA ASN A 201 12.12 -7.53 4.91
C ASN A 201 11.26 -6.88 6.00
N ASP A 202 11.46 -5.59 6.25
CA ASP A 202 10.64 -4.80 7.15
C ASP A 202 9.16 -4.82 6.72
N LEU A 203 8.88 -4.59 5.43
CA LEU A 203 7.53 -4.67 4.86
C LEU A 203 6.94 -6.08 5.04
N ALA A 204 7.73 -7.13 4.78
CA ALA A 204 7.29 -8.51 4.98
C ALA A 204 6.92 -8.80 6.45
N ASN A 205 7.71 -8.30 7.41
CA ASN A 205 7.41 -8.40 8.83
C ASN A 205 6.14 -7.62 9.21
N GLU A 206 5.79 -6.57 8.47
CA GLU A 206 4.55 -5.80 8.60
C GLU A 206 3.37 -6.43 7.83
N GLY A 207 3.54 -7.62 7.25
CA GLY A 207 2.51 -8.34 6.51
C GLY A 207 2.33 -7.88 5.06
N TRP A 208 3.30 -7.17 4.49
CA TRP A 208 3.31 -6.68 3.11
C TRP A 208 4.26 -7.48 2.22
N TYR A 209 3.76 -7.93 1.08
CA TYR A 209 4.62 -8.43 0.01
C TYR A 209 5.01 -7.30 -0.91
N SER A 210 6.31 -7.02 -0.97
CA SER A 210 6.84 -5.96 -1.80
C SER A 210 7.49 -6.50 -3.07
N THR A 211 7.35 -5.78 -4.17
CA THR A 211 8.11 -6.00 -5.41
C THR A 211 8.83 -4.73 -5.78
N ILE A 212 10.11 -4.84 -6.10
CA ILE A 212 10.89 -3.75 -6.68
C ILE A 212 10.82 -3.88 -8.20
N THR A 213 10.57 -2.76 -8.86
CA THR A 213 10.77 -2.63 -10.30
C THR A 213 11.59 -1.40 -10.64
N THR A 214 12.52 -1.53 -11.59
CA THR A 214 13.35 -0.41 -12.03
C THR A 214 12.75 0.33 -13.21
N VAL A 215 12.72 1.66 -13.10
CA VAL A 215 12.22 2.55 -14.15
C VAL A 215 13.29 3.56 -14.55
N ASN A 216 13.30 3.93 -15.83
CA ASN A 216 14.16 4.98 -16.35
C ASN A 216 13.46 5.78 -17.46
N LYS A 217 13.58 7.10 -17.42
CA LYS A 217 13.12 7.98 -18.51
C LYS A 217 14.01 7.97 -19.74
N HIS A 218 15.22 7.44 -19.60
CA HIS A 218 16.17 7.26 -20.68
C HIS A 218 16.25 5.79 -21.10
N PRO A 219 16.41 5.48 -22.40
CA PRO A 219 16.54 4.10 -22.85
C PRO A 219 17.74 3.43 -22.18
N ASP A 220 17.47 2.32 -21.49
CA ASP A 220 18.46 1.58 -20.73
C ASP A 220 18.10 0.09 -20.76
N PRO A 221 18.96 -0.80 -21.29
CA PRO A 221 18.63 -2.22 -21.38
C PRO A 221 18.60 -2.94 -20.02
N THR A 222 19.07 -2.32 -18.93
CA THR A 222 19.05 -2.92 -17.60
C THR A 222 17.79 -2.57 -16.79
N THR A 223 16.97 -1.62 -17.26
CA THR A 223 15.73 -1.23 -16.58
C THR A 223 14.59 -2.20 -16.91
N ASP A 224 13.72 -2.48 -15.94
CA ASP A 224 12.52 -3.31 -16.19
C ASP A 224 11.53 -2.59 -17.12
N PHE A 225 11.33 -1.28 -16.90
CA PHE A 225 10.42 -0.45 -17.69
C PHE A 225 11.07 0.85 -18.16
N TYR A 226 11.16 1.03 -19.48
CA TYR A 226 11.49 2.31 -20.09
C TYR A 226 10.25 3.22 -20.07
N CYS A 227 10.29 4.28 -19.25
CA CYS A 227 9.17 5.19 -19.03
C CYS A 227 9.56 6.61 -19.44
N PRO A 228 9.56 6.97 -20.73
CA PRO A 228 9.98 8.31 -21.18
C PRO A 228 9.03 9.43 -20.75
N THR A 229 7.75 9.12 -20.51
CA THR A 229 6.73 10.07 -20.06
C THR A 229 5.95 9.53 -18.87
N GLU A 230 5.18 10.40 -18.24
CA GLU A 230 4.24 10.05 -17.17
C GLU A 230 3.18 9.04 -17.62
N VAL A 231 2.81 9.00 -18.90
CA VAL A 231 1.86 8.02 -19.43
C VAL A 231 2.42 6.60 -19.32
N GLU A 232 3.69 6.39 -19.69
CA GLU A 232 4.32 5.07 -19.55
C GLU A 232 4.47 4.66 -18.07
N LEU A 233 4.77 5.60 -17.17
CA LEU A 233 4.84 5.29 -15.75
C LEU A 233 3.45 4.92 -15.17
N LYS A 234 2.37 5.56 -15.63
CA LYS A 234 0.99 5.18 -15.25
C LYS A 234 0.63 3.78 -15.74
N PHE A 235 1.07 3.38 -16.94
CA PHE A 235 0.87 1.99 -17.39
C PHE A 235 1.55 0.98 -16.47
N VAL A 236 2.72 1.30 -15.91
CA VAL A 236 3.38 0.46 -14.91
C VAL A 236 2.53 0.34 -13.66
N THR A 237 2.04 1.45 -13.08
CA THR A 237 1.21 1.37 -11.87
C THR A 237 -0.11 0.64 -12.13
N GLN A 238 -0.75 0.87 -13.27
CA GLN A 238 -1.97 0.16 -13.67
C GLN A 238 -1.74 -1.35 -13.83
N TYR A 239 -0.63 -1.76 -14.46
CA TYR A 239 -0.27 -3.17 -14.57
C TYR A 239 -0.17 -3.84 -13.18
N PHE A 240 0.48 -3.19 -12.21
CA PHE A 240 0.57 -3.72 -10.85
C PHE A 240 -0.76 -3.65 -10.09
N TYR A 241 -1.60 -2.65 -10.36
CA TYR A 241 -2.94 -2.59 -9.79
C TYR A 241 -3.77 -3.80 -10.19
N ASP A 242 -3.75 -4.17 -11.48
CA ASP A 242 -4.44 -5.34 -12.02
C ASP A 242 -3.92 -6.66 -11.41
N LEU A 243 -2.70 -6.66 -10.87
CA LEU A 243 -2.12 -7.78 -10.11
C LEU A 243 -2.48 -7.79 -8.61
N GLY A 244 -3.34 -6.86 -8.17
CA GLY A 244 -3.84 -6.75 -6.79
C GLY A 244 -2.90 -6.00 -5.83
N TYR A 245 -2.04 -5.11 -6.34
CA TYR A 245 -1.27 -4.21 -5.49
C TYR A 245 -2.20 -3.14 -4.86
N GLN A 246 -1.89 -2.71 -3.64
CA GLN A 246 -2.72 -1.76 -2.89
C GLN A 246 -2.03 -0.41 -2.66
N GLY A 247 -0.71 -0.33 -2.85
CA GLY A 247 0.01 0.94 -2.82
C GLY A 247 1.38 0.86 -3.45
N PHE A 248 2.01 2.02 -3.62
CA PHE A 248 3.37 2.12 -4.12
C PHE A 248 4.23 3.20 -3.45
N VAL A 249 5.54 3.09 -3.61
CA VAL A 249 6.49 4.17 -3.35
C VAL A 249 7.40 4.37 -4.55
N ILE A 250 7.62 5.63 -4.92
CA ILE A 250 8.60 6.01 -5.93
C ILE A 250 9.91 6.37 -5.22
N ILE A 251 11.01 5.72 -5.56
CA ILE A 251 12.36 5.98 -5.04
C ILE A 251 13.21 6.56 -6.17
N GLY A 252 13.41 7.87 -6.12
CA GLY A 252 14.20 8.63 -7.09
C GLY A 252 13.53 9.91 -7.57
N SER A 253 14.34 10.76 -8.18
CA SER A 253 13.96 12.12 -8.57
C SER A 253 13.34 12.24 -9.95
N SER A 254 12.77 13.43 -10.21
CA SER A 254 12.28 13.83 -11.53
C SER A 254 13.35 13.85 -12.64
N LYS A 255 14.63 13.71 -12.25
CA LYS A 255 15.72 13.54 -13.21
C LYS A 255 15.68 12.17 -13.88
N ASP A 256 15.23 11.11 -13.23
CA ASP A 256 15.29 9.75 -13.79
C ASP A 256 13.91 9.11 -13.93
N ILE A 257 12.93 9.61 -13.17
CA ILE A 257 11.55 9.14 -13.16
C ILE A 257 10.63 10.25 -13.70
N PRO A 258 9.72 9.96 -14.65
CA PRO A 258 8.75 10.95 -15.12
C PRO A 258 7.96 11.59 -13.98
N THR A 259 7.52 12.82 -14.20
CA THR A 259 6.74 13.59 -13.23
C THR A 259 5.51 14.14 -13.92
N ALA A 260 4.34 13.68 -13.52
CA ALA A 260 3.09 14.26 -13.95
C ALA A 260 2.95 15.67 -13.37
N LEU A 261 2.27 16.54 -14.11
CA LEU A 261 2.01 17.92 -13.70
C LEU A 261 0.51 18.12 -13.56
N TRP A 262 0.08 18.96 -12.63
CA TRP A 262 -1.31 19.39 -12.54
C TRP A 262 -1.39 20.91 -12.43
N ARG A 263 -2.47 21.49 -12.95
CA ARG A 263 -2.66 22.94 -12.99
C ARG A 263 -4.00 23.32 -12.36
N HIS A 264 -3.95 24.34 -11.50
CA HIS A 264 -5.15 24.91 -10.90
C HIS A 264 -5.71 26.03 -11.79
N HIS A 265 -6.94 25.87 -12.31
CA HIS A 265 -7.56 26.77 -13.31
C HIS A 265 -7.84 28.23 -12.87
N THR A 266 -7.35 28.71 -11.72
CA THR A 266 -7.57 30.11 -11.32
C THR A 266 -6.40 30.99 -11.75
N LYS A 267 -6.41 31.48 -12.99
CA LYS A 267 -5.61 32.62 -13.49
C LYS A 267 -4.07 32.55 -13.30
N ARG A 268 -3.52 31.44 -12.81
CA ARG A 268 -2.08 31.25 -12.59
C ARG A 268 -1.67 29.96 -13.29
N GLU A 269 -0.92 30.10 -14.37
CA GLU A 269 -0.29 29.01 -15.15
C GLU A 269 0.89 28.43 -14.37
N VAL A 270 0.66 27.92 -13.16
CA VAL A 270 1.70 27.24 -12.38
C VAL A 270 1.41 25.76 -12.40
N ASP A 271 2.27 25.05 -13.12
CA ASP A 271 2.28 23.60 -13.15
C ASP A 271 2.91 23.11 -11.85
N ASN A 272 2.22 22.18 -11.19
CA ASN A 272 2.65 21.63 -9.92
C ASN A 272 2.88 20.13 -10.12
N PRO A 273 4.01 19.59 -9.66
CA PRO A 273 4.28 18.18 -9.85
C PRO A 273 3.32 17.31 -9.02
N THR A 274 2.96 16.15 -9.55
CA THR A 274 2.09 15.18 -8.89
C THR A 274 2.38 13.70 -9.29
N ASP A 275 1.96 12.77 -8.43
CA ASP A 275 2.06 11.31 -8.41
C ASP A 275 0.69 10.75 -8.04
N LEU A 276 -0.26 11.57 -7.57
CA LEU A 276 -1.67 11.20 -7.49
C LEU A 276 -2.15 10.70 -8.86
N TYR A 277 -1.60 11.24 -9.96
CA TYR A 277 -1.86 10.76 -11.31
C TYR A 277 -1.54 9.28 -11.51
N TYR A 278 -0.49 8.78 -10.85
CA TYR A 278 -0.12 7.37 -10.92
C TYR A 278 -0.94 6.49 -9.95
N ALA A 279 -1.56 7.11 -8.94
CA ALA A 279 -2.35 6.43 -7.90
C ALA A 279 -3.84 6.32 -8.22
N ASP A 280 -4.37 7.28 -8.97
CA ASP A 280 -5.68 7.23 -9.62
C ASP A 280 -5.51 6.50 -10.96
N VAL A 281 -5.72 5.18 -10.95
CA VAL A 281 -5.38 4.32 -12.08
C VAL A 281 -6.44 4.33 -13.18
N ASP A 282 -7.69 4.68 -12.87
CA ASP A 282 -8.82 4.50 -13.78
C ASP A 282 -9.49 5.80 -14.26
N ALA A 283 -9.31 6.93 -13.55
CA ALA A 283 -10.15 8.11 -13.75
C ALA A 283 -9.39 9.35 -14.23
N TRP A 284 -8.13 9.55 -13.81
CA TRP A 284 -7.43 10.79 -14.15
C TRP A 284 -6.83 10.78 -15.55
N VAL A 285 -7.40 11.59 -16.44
CA VAL A 285 -7.01 11.71 -17.86
C VAL A 285 -6.52 13.13 -18.15
N ASP A 286 -5.50 13.24 -19.01
CA ASP A 286 -5.07 14.49 -19.64
C ASP A 286 -5.94 14.69 -20.89
N ILE A 287 -6.83 15.70 -20.86
CA ILE A 287 -7.88 15.86 -21.88
C ILE A 287 -7.30 16.42 -23.17
N ASP A 288 -6.35 17.34 -23.06
CA ASP A 288 -5.80 18.07 -24.21
C ASP A 288 -4.43 17.52 -24.67
N GLY A 289 -3.88 16.54 -23.94
CA GLY A 289 -2.65 15.82 -24.28
C GLY A 289 -1.40 16.64 -24.04
N ASN A 290 -1.45 17.64 -23.14
CA ASN A 290 -0.34 18.55 -22.88
C ASN A 290 0.60 18.09 -21.74
N GLY A 291 0.32 16.95 -21.10
CA GLY A 291 1.04 16.40 -19.94
C GLY A 291 0.68 17.03 -18.60
N ILE A 292 -0.40 17.82 -18.56
CA ILE A 292 -0.86 18.61 -17.41
C ILE A 292 -2.30 18.26 -17.11
N TYR A 293 -2.51 17.60 -15.99
CA TYR A 293 -3.81 17.09 -15.64
C TYR A 293 -4.74 18.19 -15.10
N GLU A 294 -5.90 18.29 -15.73
CA GLU A 294 -6.98 19.17 -15.30
C GLU A 294 -7.88 18.51 -14.26
N THR A 295 -8.60 19.36 -13.53
CA THR A 295 -9.67 18.94 -12.61
C THR A 295 -11.07 19.13 -13.22
N TRP A 296 -11.15 19.98 -14.24
CA TRP A 296 -12.36 20.34 -14.97
C TRP A 296 -11.97 20.58 -16.44
N ASP A 297 -12.86 20.31 -17.40
CA ASP A 297 -12.65 20.75 -18.78
C ASP A 297 -12.41 22.27 -18.79
N SER A 298 -11.64 22.76 -19.74
CA SER A 298 -11.30 24.18 -19.84
C SER A 298 -12.17 24.84 -20.90
N LYS A 299 -12.74 26.01 -20.59
CA LYS A 299 -13.37 26.86 -21.61
C LYS A 299 -12.71 28.23 -21.66
N LEU A 300 -12.51 28.73 -22.88
CA LEU A 300 -12.01 30.07 -23.07
C LEU A 300 -13.14 31.09 -22.84
N VAL A 301 -13.03 31.90 -21.80
CA VAL A 301 -13.97 32.98 -21.47
C VAL A 301 -13.22 34.30 -21.53
N ASN A 302 -13.58 35.16 -22.49
CA ASN A 302 -12.94 36.46 -22.69
C ASN A 302 -11.41 36.40 -22.87
N GLY A 303 -10.89 35.36 -23.54
CA GLY A 303 -9.46 35.18 -23.77
C GLY A 303 -8.68 34.63 -22.57
N VAL A 304 -9.37 34.21 -21.51
CA VAL A 304 -8.79 33.53 -20.35
C VAL A 304 -9.36 32.11 -20.26
N TRP A 305 -8.50 31.12 -20.09
CA TRP A 305 -8.94 29.76 -19.81
C TRP A 305 -9.52 29.70 -18.39
N GLU A 306 -10.78 29.31 -18.30
CA GLU A 306 -11.50 29.11 -17.03
C GLU A 306 -11.99 27.66 -16.95
N ALA A 307 -12.02 27.10 -15.73
CA ALA A 307 -12.64 25.79 -15.51
C ALA A 307 -14.11 25.81 -15.94
N ASP A 308 -14.48 24.96 -16.88
CA ASP A 308 -15.86 24.66 -17.19
C ASP A 308 -16.43 23.72 -16.13
N LYS A 309 -16.87 24.29 -15.01
CA LYS A 309 -17.47 23.53 -13.90
C LYS A 309 -18.73 22.73 -14.27
N THR A 310 -19.23 22.89 -15.50
CA THR A 310 -20.34 22.09 -16.03
C THR A 310 -19.88 20.82 -16.74
N LYS A 311 -18.56 20.67 -16.93
CA LYS A 311 -17.88 19.56 -17.58
C LYS A 311 -16.69 19.15 -16.71
N PRO A 312 -16.86 18.24 -15.75
CA PRO A 312 -15.72 17.63 -15.06
C PRO A 312 -14.73 17.06 -16.10
N ALA A 313 -13.44 17.02 -15.74
CA ALA A 313 -12.39 16.55 -16.64
C ALA A 313 -12.69 15.15 -17.22
N ASN A 314 -13.39 14.33 -16.44
CA ASN A 314 -14.00 13.09 -16.90
C ASN A 314 -15.54 13.13 -16.66
N PRO A 315 -16.39 13.26 -17.71
CA PRO A 315 -17.84 13.26 -17.55
C PRO A 315 -18.42 11.91 -17.11
N GLY A 316 -17.64 10.82 -17.15
CA GLY A 316 -18.01 9.51 -16.64
C GLY A 316 -17.66 9.27 -15.17
N ASN A 317 -16.78 10.09 -14.58
CA ASN A 317 -16.38 9.99 -13.17
C ASN A 317 -15.92 11.35 -12.64
N THR A 318 -16.76 11.99 -11.81
CA THR A 318 -16.48 13.32 -11.22
C THR A 318 -15.55 13.28 -10.02
N GLU A 319 -15.19 12.10 -9.52
CA GLU A 319 -14.50 11.92 -8.24
C GLU A 319 -13.06 11.41 -8.46
N PHE A 320 -12.09 12.12 -7.89
CA PHE A 320 -10.68 11.73 -7.81
C PHE A 320 -10.46 10.76 -6.65
N ASN A 321 -10.55 9.46 -6.91
CA ASN A 321 -10.51 8.44 -5.88
C ASN A 321 -9.28 7.56 -6.09
N PRO A 322 -8.08 7.96 -5.63
CA PRO A 322 -6.90 7.13 -5.83
C PRO A 322 -7.13 5.72 -5.26
N GLU A 323 -6.98 4.71 -6.12
CA GLU A 323 -7.10 3.30 -5.71
C GLU A 323 -5.89 2.90 -4.87
N PHE A 324 -4.72 3.41 -5.24
CA PHE A 324 -3.48 3.21 -4.51
C PHE A 324 -3.34 4.21 -3.36
N PHE A 325 -2.78 3.76 -2.23
CA PHE A 325 -2.01 4.68 -1.39
C PHE A 325 -0.58 4.79 -1.95
N PHE A 326 0.04 5.96 -1.88
CA PHE A 326 1.24 6.22 -2.67
C PHE A 326 2.11 7.30 -2.07
N GLY A 327 3.43 7.20 -2.24
CA GLY A 327 4.32 8.33 -1.98
C GLY A 327 5.68 8.23 -2.64
N ARG A 328 6.60 9.08 -2.19
CA ARG A 328 7.87 9.34 -2.85
C ARG A 328 9.02 9.52 -1.85
N ILE A 329 10.14 8.87 -2.15
CA ILE A 329 11.44 9.02 -1.50
C ILE A 329 12.37 9.65 -2.54
N ASP A 330 12.43 10.98 -2.53
CA ASP A 330 13.14 11.77 -3.54
C ASP A 330 14.07 12.79 -2.88
N ALA A 331 15.37 12.51 -2.95
CA ALA A 331 16.43 13.40 -2.47
C ALA A 331 17.09 14.20 -3.60
N GLY A 332 16.69 14.00 -4.86
CA GLY A 332 17.39 14.56 -6.02
C GLY A 332 17.48 16.08 -6.02
N PRO A 333 16.45 16.85 -5.62
CA PRO A 333 16.57 18.30 -5.53
C PRO A 333 17.66 18.78 -4.56
N LEU A 334 18.04 17.96 -3.57
CA LEU A 334 19.11 18.28 -2.61
C LEU A 334 20.50 17.87 -3.10
N CYS A 335 20.59 17.22 -4.26
CA CYS A 335 21.77 16.51 -4.71
C CYS A 335 22.31 17.06 -6.03
N SER A 336 23.62 16.98 -6.17
CA SER A 336 24.34 17.35 -7.40
C SER A 336 24.62 16.15 -8.31
N SER A 337 24.44 14.93 -7.83
CA SER A 337 24.72 13.68 -8.54
C SER A 337 23.80 12.53 -8.12
N THR A 338 23.69 11.51 -8.97
CA THR A 338 22.93 10.28 -8.69
C THR A 338 23.52 9.50 -7.51
N GLU A 339 24.85 9.52 -7.33
CA GLU A 339 25.51 8.89 -6.19
C GLU A 339 25.18 9.60 -4.86
N GLU A 340 25.13 10.94 -4.87
CA GLU A 340 24.72 11.73 -3.70
C GLU A 340 23.24 11.48 -3.35
N GLU A 341 22.36 11.40 -4.35
CA GLU A 341 20.96 11.00 -4.18
C GLU A 341 20.83 9.60 -3.58
N ALA A 342 21.53 8.61 -4.13
CA ALA A 342 21.57 7.26 -3.61
C ALA A 342 22.05 7.20 -2.16
N ASN A 343 23.07 7.98 -1.78
CA ASN A 343 23.54 8.05 -0.39
C ASN A 343 22.49 8.65 0.56
N LYS A 344 21.79 9.73 0.17
CA LYS A 344 20.71 10.31 0.99
C LYS A 344 19.53 9.35 1.12
N VAL A 345 19.14 8.67 0.05
CA VAL A 345 18.10 7.63 0.08
C VAL A 345 18.52 6.47 0.98
N ASN A 346 19.77 6.00 0.89
CA ASN A 346 20.31 4.94 1.75
C ASN A 346 20.26 5.34 3.23
N PHE A 347 20.69 6.57 3.56
CA PHE A 347 20.59 7.12 4.90
C PHE A 347 19.15 7.09 5.42
N TYR A 348 18.19 7.53 4.60
CA TYR A 348 16.78 7.52 4.96
C TYR A 348 16.20 6.12 5.17
N LEU A 349 16.49 5.17 4.26
CA LEU A 349 16.04 3.78 4.40
C LEU A 349 16.62 3.12 5.65
N ASN A 350 17.91 3.34 5.94
CA ASN A 350 18.54 2.84 7.17
C ASN A 350 17.92 3.48 8.42
N LYS A 351 17.58 4.78 8.36
CA LYS A 351 16.88 5.46 9.45
C LYS A 351 15.49 4.86 9.72
N ILE A 352 14.73 4.48 8.69
CA ILE A 352 13.45 3.77 8.88
C ILE A 352 13.68 2.37 9.45
N HIS A 353 14.66 1.63 8.92
CA HIS A 353 14.96 0.29 9.39
C HIS A 353 15.38 0.29 10.87
N ASP A 354 16.26 1.21 11.27
CA ASP A 354 16.66 1.41 12.66
C ASP A 354 15.44 1.70 13.55
N TYR A 355 14.55 2.57 13.09
CA TYR A 355 13.30 2.86 13.78
C TYR A 355 12.41 1.61 13.98
N ARG A 356 12.32 0.73 12.98
CA ARG A 356 11.49 -0.49 13.05
C ARG A 356 12.08 -1.55 13.98
N ILE A 357 13.40 -1.70 13.97
CA ILE A 357 14.09 -2.73 14.77
C ILE A 357 14.32 -2.25 16.21
N ASN A 358 14.69 -0.98 16.39
CA ASN A 358 15.11 -0.42 17.68
C ASN A 358 14.08 0.52 18.31
N GLY A 359 13.02 0.89 17.58
CA GLY A 359 11.97 1.80 18.05
C GLY A 359 12.30 3.27 17.86
N SER A 360 11.47 4.14 18.46
CA SER A 360 11.63 5.59 18.38
C SER A 360 12.89 6.07 19.11
N PRO A 361 13.73 6.93 18.48
CA PRO A 361 14.82 7.62 19.18
C PRO A 361 14.33 8.80 20.05
N LEU A 362 13.03 9.11 20.05
CA LEU A 362 12.46 10.16 20.92
C LEU A 362 12.29 9.66 22.35
N SER A 363 12.35 10.58 23.31
CA SER A 363 11.97 10.26 24.71
C SER A 363 10.50 9.84 24.79
N GLU A 364 10.14 9.07 25.82
CA GLU A 364 8.73 8.67 26.04
C GLU A 364 7.78 9.87 26.11
N GLU A 365 8.23 11.00 26.67
CA GLU A 365 7.45 12.25 26.72
C GLU A 365 7.21 12.80 25.32
N ALA A 366 8.26 12.89 24.49
CA ALA A 366 8.17 13.35 23.11
C ALA A 366 7.30 12.44 22.24
N GLN A 367 7.34 11.12 22.46
CA GLN A 367 6.47 10.16 21.77
C GLN A 367 4.98 10.34 22.09
N ARG A 368 4.65 10.95 23.23
CA ARG A 368 3.27 11.27 23.65
C ARG A 368 2.87 12.71 23.33
N SER A 369 3.74 13.46 22.65
CA SER A 369 3.51 14.86 22.33
C SER A 369 3.31 15.06 20.83
N ALA A 370 2.34 15.90 20.49
CA ALA A 370 2.15 16.43 19.14
C ALA A 370 2.31 17.95 19.16
N LEU A 371 2.68 18.56 18.04
CA LEU A 371 2.78 20.01 17.88
C LEU A 371 1.81 20.50 16.82
N PHE A 372 1.00 21.50 17.13
CA PHE A 372 0.36 22.34 16.12
C PHE A 372 0.92 23.76 16.24
N PHE A 373 1.71 24.16 15.25
CA PHE A 373 2.34 25.47 15.20
C PHE A 373 1.67 26.34 14.15
N ARG A 374 1.07 27.45 14.58
CA ARG A 374 0.32 28.35 13.70
C ARG A 374 0.97 29.73 13.63
N ALA A 375 1.49 30.07 12.45
CA ALA A 375 1.96 31.40 12.08
C ALA A 375 1.08 32.09 11.02
N ASP A 376 0.10 31.38 10.46
CA ASP A 376 -0.84 31.90 9.47
C ASP A 376 -2.07 32.56 10.13
N GLU A 377 -2.48 33.71 9.59
CA GLU A 377 -3.73 34.40 9.95
C GLU A 377 -4.98 33.76 9.34
N TYR A 378 -4.83 32.95 8.29
CA TYR A 378 -5.94 32.23 7.62
C TYR A 378 -6.34 30.93 8.29
N ALA A 379 -5.57 30.42 9.26
CA ALA A 379 -5.93 29.23 10.03
C ALA A 379 -6.80 29.63 11.25
N PRO A 380 -8.14 29.43 11.22
CA PRO A 380 -9.01 29.84 12.32
C PRO A 380 -8.72 29.09 13.62
N ASN A 381 -9.01 29.72 14.76
CA ASN A 381 -8.81 29.11 16.11
C ASN A 381 -9.54 27.77 16.28
N VAL A 382 -10.59 27.52 15.50
CA VAL A 382 -11.34 26.25 15.53
C VAL A 382 -10.42 25.03 15.30
N TRP A 383 -9.30 25.20 14.61
CA TRP A 383 -8.37 24.10 14.38
C TRP A 383 -7.65 23.62 15.65
N ASP A 384 -7.47 24.48 16.64
CA ASP A 384 -6.91 24.07 17.93
C ASP A 384 -7.85 23.07 18.63
N ASP A 385 -9.15 23.35 18.59
CA ASP A 385 -10.18 22.48 19.17
C ASP A 385 -10.31 21.19 18.35
N THR A 386 -10.28 21.30 17.03
CA THR A 386 -10.28 20.17 16.10
C THR A 386 -9.13 19.21 16.42
N TYR A 387 -7.88 19.67 16.43
CA TYR A 387 -6.72 18.81 16.70
C TYR A 387 -6.73 18.24 18.13
N LYS A 388 -7.18 18.99 19.14
CA LYS A 388 -7.30 18.47 20.52
C LYS A 388 -8.32 17.34 20.64
N GLU A 389 -9.35 17.31 19.79
CA GLU A 389 -10.36 16.25 19.81
C GLU A 389 -9.75 14.87 19.49
N TYR A 390 -8.74 14.82 18.61
CA TYR A 390 -8.20 13.57 18.11
C TYR A 390 -6.67 13.43 18.24
N MET A 391 -5.95 14.37 18.84
CA MET A 391 -4.52 14.22 19.18
C MET A 391 -4.30 14.52 20.66
N PRO A 392 -4.54 13.54 21.55
CA PRO A 392 -4.28 13.74 22.98
C PRO A 392 -2.81 14.09 23.20
N GLY A 393 -2.53 15.12 23.99
CA GLY A 393 -1.16 15.60 24.23
C GLY A 393 -0.63 16.59 23.19
N ILE A 394 -1.50 17.12 22.31
CA ILE A 394 -1.10 18.18 21.39
C ILE A 394 -0.78 19.49 22.11
N VAL A 395 0.41 20.01 21.82
CA VAL A 395 0.87 21.35 22.16
C VAL A 395 0.48 22.27 21.01
N CYS A 396 -0.55 23.08 21.21
CA CYS A 396 -0.90 24.14 20.27
C CYS A 396 -0.09 25.39 20.61
N ASN A 397 0.96 25.68 19.84
CA ASN A 397 1.66 26.97 19.94
C ASN A 397 1.02 27.93 18.94
N HIS A 398 0.15 28.80 19.47
CA HIS A 398 -0.65 29.71 18.67
C HIS A 398 -0.50 31.15 19.13
N GLY A 399 -0.46 32.06 18.16
CA GLY A 399 -0.56 33.49 18.40
C GLY A 399 0.43 34.26 17.56
N ILE A 400 -0.06 35.33 16.92
CA ILE A 400 0.74 36.28 16.13
C ILE A 400 1.89 36.89 16.95
N MET A 401 1.83 36.80 18.29
CA MET A 401 2.82 37.32 19.24
C MET A 401 3.84 36.26 19.72
N THR A 402 3.61 34.96 19.49
CA THR A 402 4.42 33.85 20.02
C THR A 402 4.95 32.91 18.94
N GLY A 403 4.57 33.12 17.68
CA GLY A 403 4.96 32.31 16.51
C GLY A 403 6.19 32.82 15.76
N ASP A 404 7.24 33.26 16.46
CA ASP A 404 8.50 33.65 15.79
C ASP A 404 9.41 32.45 15.49
N VAL A 405 10.45 32.68 14.69
CA VAL A 405 11.42 31.66 14.25
C VAL A 405 12.09 30.96 15.44
N ASN A 406 12.46 31.70 16.49
CA ASN A 406 13.15 31.14 17.65
C ASN A 406 12.22 30.27 18.50
N SER A 407 10.96 30.66 18.62
CA SER A 407 9.92 29.89 19.30
C SER A 407 9.68 28.57 18.57
N LEU A 408 9.57 28.60 17.23
CA LEU A 408 9.47 27.37 16.44
C LEU A 408 10.69 26.47 16.66
N LYS A 409 11.92 27.00 16.50
CA LYS A 409 13.16 26.24 16.74
C LYS A 409 13.18 25.60 18.12
N SER A 410 12.83 26.36 19.15
CA SER A 410 12.80 25.88 20.52
C SER A 410 11.78 24.76 20.73
N GLU A 411 10.58 24.83 20.12
CA GLU A 411 9.60 23.75 20.21
C GLU A 411 10.09 22.50 19.49
N LEU A 412 10.63 22.64 18.27
CA LEU A 412 11.11 21.52 17.46
C LEU A 412 12.25 20.72 18.11
N GLN A 413 12.99 21.31 19.04
CA GLN A 413 14.05 20.62 19.80
C GLN A 413 13.54 19.79 20.99
N LYS A 414 12.32 20.04 21.47
CA LYS A 414 11.70 19.27 22.57
C LYS A 414 11.32 17.86 22.11
N GLY A 415 10.89 17.75 20.87
CA GLY A 415 10.55 16.51 20.20
C GLY A 415 9.08 16.15 20.30
N HIS A 416 8.54 15.66 19.18
CA HIS A 416 7.13 15.36 19.02
C HIS A 416 6.96 14.17 18.07
N ILE A 417 5.99 13.29 18.31
CA ILE A 417 5.69 12.21 17.34
C ILE A 417 5.07 12.78 16.05
N PHE A 418 4.36 13.90 16.18
CA PHE A 418 3.65 14.57 15.10
C PHE A 418 3.84 16.09 15.20
N ALA A 419 4.06 16.77 14.08
CA ALA A 419 3.96 18.22 14.01
C ALA A 419 3.17 18.66 12.78
N SER A 420 2.28 19.64 12.96
CA SER A 420 1.66 20.35 11.86
C SER A 420 2.01 21.84 11.92
N ILE A 421 2.54 22.36 10.81
CA ILE A 421 2.90 23.77 10.67
C ILE A 421 1.92 24.44 9.71
N ALA A 422 1.19 25.44 10.20
CA ALA A 422 0.28 26.27 9.42
C ALA A 422 0.88 27.66 9.18
N THR A 423 1.32 27.93 7.95
CA THR A 423 2.05 29.15 7.56
C THR A 423 1.95 29.41 6.05
N HIS A 424 2.15 30.65 5.63
CA HIS A 424 2.50 30.92 4.23
C HIS A 424 3.91 30.43 3.94
N SER A 425 4.17 29.94 2.73
CA SER A 425 5.49 29.38 2.42
C SER A 425 5.82 29.50 0.94
N GLY A 426 7.12 29.55 0.66
CA GLY A 426 7.65 29.09 -0.62
C GLY A 426 8.24 27.69 -0.46
N TYR A 427 9.07 27.28 -1.42
CA TYR A 427 9.82 26.02 -1.34
C TYR A 427 10.88 26.05 -0.23
N THR A 428 11.52 27.21 -0.01
CA THR A 428 12.74 27.34 0.82
C THR A 428 12.58 28.21 2.07
N SER A 429 11.42 28.82 2.28
CA SER A 429 11.15 29.63 3.48
C SER A 429 9.67 29.61 3.88
N HIS A 430 9.41 29.36 5.16
CA HIS A 430 8.13 29.61 5.80
C HIS A 430 8.08 31.06 6.31
N ALA A 431 6.98 31.75 6.03
CA ALA A 431 6.70 33.10 6.44
C ALA A 431 6.22 33.13 7.90
N MET A 432 7.11 33.57 8.79
CA MET A 432 6.84 33.71 10.21
C MET A 432 6.66 35.19 10.54
N HIS A 433 5.85 35.50 11.56
CA HIS A 433 5.67 36.88 12.00
C HIS A 433 6.30 37.08 13.36
N ALA A 434 7.21 38.05 13.45
CA ALA A 434 7.82 38.49 14.70
C ALA A 434 7.37 39.91 15.04
N TRP A 435 7.22 40.21 16.34
CA TRP A 435 6.96 41.57 16.82
C TRP A 435 8.24 42.19 17.36
N ILE A 436 8.85 43.07 16.57
CA ILE A 436 10.08 43.78 16.94
C ILE A 436 9.72 45.25 17.15
N ASN A 437 9.94 45.76 18.36
CA ASN A 437 9.65 47.15 18.74
C ASN A 437 8.19 47.57 18.42
N ALA A 438 7.22 46.71 18.79
CA ALA A 438 5.79 46.89 18.52
C ALA A 438 5.41 47.00 17.03
N LYS A 439 6.27 46.53 16.11
CA LYS A 439 5.96 46.40 14.69
C LYS A 439 6.00 44.92 14.28
N ARG A 440 4.94 44.47 13.60
CA ARG A 440 4.91 43.17 12.92
C ARG A 440 5.91 43.20 11.77
N GLN A 441 6.90 42.33 11.83
CA GLN A 441 7.87 42.09 10.76
C GLN A 441 7.71 40.68 10.24
N LEU A 442 7.92 40.50 8.94
CA LEU A 442 8.03 39.20 8.33
C LEU A 442 9.44 38.68 8.62
N ASP A 443 9.52 37.53 9.27
CA ASP A 443 10.74 36.77 9.51
C ASP A 443 10.62 35.42 8.78
N GLY A 444 11.74 34.78 8.46
CA GLY A 444 11.76 33.56 7.66
C GLY A 444 12.31 32.38 8.45
N PHE A 445 11.56 31.28 8.54
CA PHE A 445 12.14 29.99 8.91
C PHE A 445 12.57 29.28 7.63
N SER A 446 13.87 29.05 7.46
CA SER A 446 14.51 28.58 6.23
C SER A 446 14.95 27.12 6.31
N LEU A 447 15.44 26.57 5.20
CA LEU A 447 16.03 25.23 5.17
C LEU A 447 17.31 25.13 6.03
N ASP A 448 18.10 26.20 6.11
CA ASP A 448 19.28 26.23 6.98
C ASP A 448 18.90 26.18 8.45
N ASP A 449 17.73 26.74 8.80
CA ASP A 449 17.19 26.64 10.16
C ASP A 449 16.81 25.19 10.51
N ILE A 450 16.31 24.41 9.56
CA ILE A 450 16.05 22.97 9.76
C ILE A 450 17.37 22.24 10.03
N ARG A 451 18.38 22.43 9.17
CA ARG A 451 19.70 21.80 9.33
C ARG A 451 20.34 22.15 10.66
N ALA A 452 20.28 23.42 11.06
CA ALA A 452 20.86 23.90 12.31
C ALA A 452 20.09 23.40 13.55
N THR A 453 18.77 23.23 13.44
CA THR A 453 17.92 22.83 14.57
C THR A 453 17.88 21.32 14.77
N ASN A 454 18.06 20.54 13.70
CA ASN A 454 17.78 19.10 13.62
C ASN A 454 16.45 18.71 14.31
N PRO A 455 15.31 19.19 13.79
CA PRO A 455 14.00 18.99 14.39
C PRO A 455 13.70 17.54 14.78
N LYS A 456 13.22 17.34 16.01
CA LYS A 456 12.96 16.03 16.60
C LYS A 456 11.53 15.57 16.37
N VAL A 457 11.11 15.45 15.12
CA VAL A 457 9.72 15.10 14.78
C VAL A 457 9.66 13.96 13.79
N HIS A 458 8.82 12.95 14.06
CA HIS A 458 8.67 11.78 13.18
C HIS A 458 7.78 12.04 11.98
N TYR A 459 6.58 12.59 12.19
CA TYR A 459 5.62 12.87 11.12
C TYR A 459 5.27 14.35 11.04
N TRP A 460 5.42 14.93 9.84
CA TRP A 460 5.14 16.32 9.54
C TRP A 460 3.92 16.48 8.63
N VAL A 461 3.06 17.46 8.97
CA VAL A 461 2.01 17.96 8.08
C VAL A 461 2.23 19.45 7.84
N LEU A 462 2.66 19.79 6.64
CA LEU A 462 2.90 21.16 6.22
C LEU A 462 1.62 21.74 5.61
N PHE A 463 0.87 22.48 6.41
CA PHE A 463 -0.16 23.39 5.91
C PHE A 463 0.53 24.67 5.40
N ALA A 464 1.30 24.49 4.33
CA ALA A 464 2.22 25.48 3.81
C ALA A 464 2.32 25.38 2.29
N CYS A 465 2.14 26.52 1.62
CA CYS A 465 2.18 26.60 0.16
C CYS A 465 3.51 26.05 -0.35
N SER A 466 3.44 25.11 -1.30
CA SER A 466 4.58 24.66 -2.09
C SER A 466 5.71 24.00 -1.29
N ALA A 467 5.56 23.78 0.01
CA ALA A 467 6.61 23.28 0.88
C ALA A 467 7.09 21.86 0.54
N ALA A 468 6.32 21.10 -0.26
CA ALA A 468 6.67 19.76 -0.73
C ALA A 468 6.76 19.66 -2.26
N ARG A 469 7.05 20.76 -2.99
CA ARG A 469 7.29 20.70 -4.43
C ARG A 469 8.58 19.93 -4.73
N PHE A 470 8.45 18.62 -4.92
CA PHE A 470 9.55 17.67 -5.02
C PHE A 470 10.42 17.82 -6.27
N THR A 471 10.07 18.70 -7.22
CA THR A 471 10.97 19.06 -8.33
C THR A 471 11.93 20.21 -7.98
N GLU A 472 11.84 20.77 -6.78
CA GLU A 472 12.64 21.90 -6.29
C GLU A 472 13.26 21.58 -4.94
N VAL A 473 14.31 22.30 -4.54
CA VAL A 473 14.83 22.24 -3.15
C VAL A 473 13.69 22.71 -2.22
N ASN A 474 13.22 21.83 -1.34
CA ASN A 474 11.99 22.07 -0.57
C ASN A 474 12.06 21.56 0.88
N PHE A 475 11.15 22.04 1.73
CA PHE A 475 11.02 21.61 3.13
C PHE A 475 10.81 20.10 3.28
N GLY A 476 9.95 19.49 2.45
CA GLY A 476 9.67 18.05 2.49
C GLY A 476 10.93 17.21 2.42
N ALA A 477 11.75 17.43 1.39
CA ALA A 477 13.02 16.74 1.22
C ALA A 477 14.02 17.09 2.35
N THR A 478 14.15 18.36 2.73
CA THR A 478 15.10 18.77 3.78
C THR A 478 14.77 18.14 5.14
N TYR A 479 13.50 18.14 5.56
CA TYR A 479 13.10 17.44 6.78
C TYR A 479 13.44 15.94 6.66
N LEU A 480 13.09 15.30 5.55
CA LEU A 480 13.23 13.85 5.39
C LEU A 480 14.69 13.38 5.34
N PHE A 481 15.57 14.08 4.63
CA PHE A 481 16.94 13.62 4.36
C PHE A 481 18.03 14.36 5.14
N GLU A 482 17.73 15.50 5.75
CA GLU A 482 18.73 16.32 6.47
C GLU A 482 18.39 16.48 7.95
N THR A 483 17.53 15.60 8.47
CA THR A 483 17.27 15.43 9.90
C THR A 483 17.32 13.96 10.31
N ASP A 484 17.63 13.71 11.57
CA ASP A 484 17.75 12.35 12.11
C ASP A 484 16.39 11.74 12.50
N TYR A 485 15.33 12.54 12.59
CA TYR A 485 14.09 12.13 13.24
C TYR A 485 12.89 12.03 12.30
N ALA A 486 12.87 12.77 11.18
CA ALA A 486 11.73 12.75 10.28
C ALA A 486 11.68 11.44 9.49
N PHE A 487 10.55 10.74 9.58
CA PHE A 487 10.26 9.56 8.78
C PHE A 487 9.19 9.85 7.73
N ASN A 488 8.43 10.93 7.86
CA ASN A 488 7.38 11.25 6.91
C ASN A 488 7.06 12.75 6.89
N VAL A 489 6.81 13.28 5.69
CA VAL A 489 6.36 14.66 5.50
C VAL A 489 5.22 14.71 4.47
N SER A 490 4.05 15.15 4.91
CA SER A 490 2.93 15.52 4.03
C SER A 490 2.95 17.02 3.79
N GLY A 491 2.85 17.43 2.53
CA GLY A 491 2.81 18.83 2.16
C GLY A 491 2.22 19.01 0.77
N SER A 492 2.09 20.26 0.35
CA SER A 492 1.58 20.60 -0.97
C SER A 492 2.70 20.92 -1.94
N THR A 493 2.52 20.51 -3.20
CA THR A 493 3.39 20.91 -4.32
C THR A 493 3.00 22.27 -4.89
N GLY A 494 1.76 22.72 -4.66
CA GLY A 494 1.19 23.97 -5.17
C GLY A 494 0.87 25.02 -4.09
N LEU A 495 0.13 26.06 -4.46
CA LEU A 495 -0.11 27.27 -3.65
C LEU A 495 -1.01 27.10 -2.41
N TRP A 496 -1.29 25.88 -1.98
CA TRP A 496 -2.16 25.55 -0.84
C TRP A 496 -1.43 24.66 0.16
N GLY A 497 -2.05 24.29 1.29
CA GLY A 497 -1.48 23.39 2.29
C GLY A 497 -2.42 22.22 2.61
N VAL A 498 -1.93 21.23 3.37
CA VAL A 498 -2.75 20.10 3.86
C VAL A 498 -3.21 20.37 5.29
N LEU A 499 -4.52 20.32 5.53
CA LEU A 499 -5.07 20.39 6.88
C LEU A 499 -5.91 19.14 7.12
N LEU A 500 -5.44 18.27 7.99
CA LEU A 500 -6.08 16.98 8.24
C LEU A 500 -7.42 17.19 8.94
N ASP A 501 -8.42 16.42 8.53
CA ASP A 501 -9.73 16.41 9.17
C ASP A 501 -9.72 15.52 10.45
N PRO A 502 -10.79 15.57 11.27
CA PRO A 502 -10.90 14.69 12.43
C PRO A 502 -10.89 13.18 12.12
N VAL A 503 -11.28 12.78 10.92
CA VAL A 503 -11.28 11.38 10.51
C VAL A 503 -9.84 10.90 10.38
N CYS A 504 -8.99 11.66 9.69
CA CYS A 504 -7.57 11.38 9.54
C CYS A 504 -6.89 11.17 10.89
N GLY A 505 -7.10 12.10 11.81
CA GLY A 505 -6.48 12.02 13.13
C GLY A 505 -6.92 10.80 13.95
N ARG A 506 -8.22 10.44 13.87
CA ARG A 506 -8.71 9.21 14.50
C ARG A 506 -8.16 7.95 13.85
N GLU A 507 -7.98 7.93 12.55
CA GLU A 507 -7.39 6.80 11.82
C GLU A 507 -5.90 6.64 12.15
N LEU A 508 -5.16 7.74 12.17
CA LEU A 508 -3.75 7.75 12.62
C LEU A 508 -3.62 7.20 14.05
N ASN A 509 -4.49 7.61 14.98
CA ASN A 509 -4.48 7.08 16.35
C ASN A 509 -4.84 5.59 16.45
N LYS A 510 -5.58 5.04 15.47
CA LYS A 510 -5.87 3.60 15.39
C LYS A 510 -4.69 2.81 14.83
N GLY A 511 -3.62 3.48 14.39
CA GLY A 511 -2.49 2.86 13.72
C GLY A 511 -2.72 2.61 12.23
N THR A 512 -3.73 3.25 11.61
CA THR A 512 -3.90 3.16 10.15
C THR A 512 -2.69 3.77 9.45
N PRO A 513 -2.07 3.08 8.46
CA PRO A 513 -0.94 3.61 7.71
C PRO A 513 -1.23 4.98 7.11
N VAL A 514 -0.29 5.92 7.21
CA VAL A 514 -0.52 7.32 6.81
C VAL A 514 -0.89 7.43 5.33
N GLY A 515 -0.30 6.59 4.47
CA GLY A 515 -0.66 6.52 3.05
C GLY A 515 -2.14 6.19 2.84
N ILE A 516 -2.69 5.23 3.59
CA ILE A 516 -4.11 4.86 3.54
C ILE A 516 -4.97 6.01 4.05
N VAL A 517 -4.60 6.61 5.19
CA VAL A 517 -5.32 7.77 5.75
C VAL A 517 -5.40 8.92 4.74
N LEU A 518 -4.30 9.22 4.05
CA LEU A 518 -4.28 10.30 3.07
C LEU A 518 -4.99 9.96 1.78
N ARG A 519 -4.91 8.71 1.29
CA ARG A 519 -5.73 8.25 0.16
C ARG A 519 -7.20 8.46 0.47
N ASP A 520 -7.65 7.98 1.63
CA ASP A 520 -9.05 8.08 2.06
C ASP A 520 -9.45 9.55 2.32
N PHE A 521 -8.52 10.38 2.80
CA PHE A 521 -8.71 11.83 2.91
C PHE A 521 -8.94 12.47 1.54
N ILE A 522 -8.12 12.15 0.54
CA ILE A 522 -8.29 12.68 -0.83
C ILE A 522 -9.69 12.33 -1.35
N THR A 523 -10.09 11.05 -1.24
CA THR A 523 -11.42 10.56 -1.63
C THR A 523 -12.57 11.29 -0.93
N ARG A 524 -12.41 11.66 0.35
CA ARG A 524 -13.48 12.39 1.08
C ARG A 524 -13.72 13.80 0.59
N TYR A 525 -12.73 14.42 -0.03
CA TYR A 525 -12.82 15.81 -0.48
C TYR A 525 -12.88 15.95 -2.01
N ALA A 526 -12.54 14.89 -2.74
CA ALA A 526 -12.50 14.76 -4.20
C ALA A 526 -13.71 15.37 -4.92
#